data_AF-A0A1Q3BM30-F1
#
_entry.id   AF-A0A1Q3BM30-F1
#
_cell.length_a   1.000
_cell.length_b   1.000
_cell.length_c   1.000
_cell.angle_alpha   90.00
_cell.angle_beta   90.00
_cell.angle_gamma   90.00
#
_symmetry.space_group_name_H-M   'P 1'
#
loop_
_entity.id
_entity.type
_entity.pdbx_description
1 polymer ?
#
loop_
_entity_poly.entity_id
_entity_poly.type
_entity_poly.pdbx_seq_one_letter_code
_entity_poly.pdbx_strand_id
1 'polypeptide(L)'
;GFKRPSYHEIRVELLKDCKKECQLLVETYRSNWEKNGCTIMANSWTGNRQRTLINILVYCPAGLTFIKSVDASDAVKDAPTLVNLFFEVVEWVGPSNVVHMVTDNAANYTAAERLLHERYDNIYWSPCAAHCLNLLMKDISSMPHMDYLVSRASQVTIFVYNHITLLLIEKRSGWMEIVQPAMTRFATSFITLKSIYDHKPDLQALVTSKHYTNHKLSRTSKGKSFSSTILDNKFWDDCFDIKVVAPIIRLLRIVDSDEKPSLGYVYESMFRAKMAIKNLFNNKKKKWYKPYTNLLKLRWDRHLRKNLHAIAYFLNPVFMYDSGRVEKMEIMQSMYDLFEKKSICKNGEVAMSEIKLFRERHESFGRDKAIKLSNT
;
A
#
# COMPACT_ATOMS: atom_id res chain seq x y z
N GLY A 1 9.23 -45.86 -12.22
CA GLY A 1 9.43 -44.62 -11.44
C GLY A 1 8.93 -43.43 -12.22
N PHE A 2 8.47 -42.37 -11.55
CA PHE A 2 7.97 -41.15 -12.22
C PHE A 2 9.08 -40.50 -13.05
N LYS A 3 8.86 -40.35 -14.36
CA LYS A 3 9.81 -39.70 -15.28
C LYS A 3 9.54 -38.20 -15.28
N ARG A 4 10.55 -37.38 -14.96
CA ARG A 4 10.40 -35.92 -14.94
C ARG A 4 10.15 -35.40 -16.36
N PRO A 5 9.30 -34.37 -16.52
CA PRO A 5 9.10 -33.72 -17.80
C PRO A 5 10.41 -33.11 -18.33
N SER A 6 10.59 -33.19 -19.64
CA SER A 6 11.64 -32.51 -20.38
C SER A 6 11.40 -31.00 -20.42
N TYR A 7 12.45 -30.24 -20.72
CA TYR A 7 12.34 -28.79 -20.95
C TYR A 7 11.30 -28.43 -22.01
N HIS A 8 11.16 -29.24 -23.07
CA HIS A 8 10.21 -28.99 -24.14
C HIS A 8 8.76 -29.20 -23.70
N GLU A 9 8.48 -30.30 -23.00
CA GLU A 9 7.16 -30.59 -22.43
C GLU A 9 6.72 -29.47 -21.47
N ILE A 10 7.63 -28.95 -20.63
CA ILE A 10 7.34 -27.84 -19.71
C ILE A 10 7.03 -26.55 -20.47
N ARG A 11 7.85 -26.17 -21.46
CA ARG A 11 7.72 -24.88 -22.16
C ARG A 11 6.53 -24.84 -23.12
N VAL A 12 6.08 -25.99 -23.65
CA VAL A 12 5.09 -26.03 -24.73
C VAL A 12 3.78 -26.67 -24.28
N GLU A 13 3.78 -27.95 -23.95
CA GLU A 13 2.56 -28.72 -23.71
C GLU A 13 1.98 -28.39 -22.33
N LEU A 14 2.75 -28.62 -21.27
CA LEU A 14 2.32 -28.36 -19.89
C LEU A 14 1.98 -26.89 -19.66
N LEU A 15 2.73 -25.97 -20.28
CA LEU A 15 2.41 -24.54 -20.22
C LEU A 15 1.08 -24.20 -20.91
N LYS A 16 0.79 -24.83 -22.06
CA LYS A 16 -0.51 -24.62 -22.75
C LYS A 16 -1.67 -25.16 -21.92
N ASP A 17 -1.48 -26.33 -21.30
CA ASP A 17 -2.51 -26.95 -20.46
C ASP A 17 -2.75 -26.12 -19.19
N CYS A 18 -1.69 -25.74 -18.47
CA CYS A 18 -1.82 -24.79 -17.35
C CYS A 18 -2.46 -23.46 -17.76
N LYS A 19 -2.14 -22.93 -18.96
CA LYS A 19 -2.80 -21.70 -19.44
C LYS A 19 -4.30 -21.90 -19.65
N LYS A 20 -4.72 -23.03 -20.24
CA LYS A 20 -6.14 -23.35 -20.41
C LYS A 20 -6.84 -23.53 -19.07
N GLU A 21 -6.23 -24.24 -18.12
CA GLU A 21 -6.77 -24.39 -16.77
C GLU A 21 -6.95 -23.03 -16.08
N CYS A 22 -5.95 -22.15 -16.16
CA CYS A 22 -6.05 -20.78 -15.64
C CYS A 22 -7.16 -19.98 -16.35
N GLN A 23 -7.34 -20.14 -17.66
CA GLN A 23 -8.41 -19.46 -18.40
C GLN A 23 -9.80 -19.93 -17.96
N LEU A 24 -10.00 -21.24 -17.80
CA LEU A 24 -11.25 -21.79 -17.27
C LEU A 24 -11.52 -21.28 -15.85
N LEU A 25 -10.49 -21.21 -15.01
CA LEU A 25 -10.60 -20.63 -13.67
C LEU A 25 -11.04 -19.15 -13.75
N VAL A 26 -10.42 -18.33 -14.61
CA VAL A 26 -10.80 -16.92 -14.83
C VAL A 26 -12.26 -16.80 -15.29
N GLU A 27 -12.72 -17.69 -16.17
CA GLU A 27 -14.11 -17.71 -16.65
C GLU A 27 -15.11 -17.98 -15.52
N THR A 28 -14.77 -18.80 -14.52
CA THR A 28 -15.64 -18.98 -13.34
C THR A 28 -15.87 -17.67 -12.57
N TYR A 29 -14.89 -16.77 -12.53
CA TYR A 29 -15.01 -15.47 -11.88
C TYR A 29 -15.87 -14.47 -12.68
N ARG A 30 -15.93 -14.59 -14.02
CA ARG A 30 -16.70 -13.65 -14.87
C ARG A 30 -18.18 -13.55 -14.47
N SER A 31 -18.80 -14.68 -14.15
CA SER A 31 -20.19 -14.71 -13.67
C SER A 31 -20.39 -13.91 -12.36
N ASN A 32 -19.38 -13.85 -11.50
CA ASN A 32 -19.41 -13.08 -10.27
C ASN A 32 -19.24 -11.58 -10.53
N TRP A 33 -18.54 -11.19 -11.60
CA TRP A 33 -18.36 -9.79 -11.98
C TRP A 33 -19.67 -9.18 -12.48
N GLU A 34 -20.48 -9.93 -13.23
CA GLU A 34 -21.80 -9.48 -13.67
C GLU A 34 -22.76 -9.29 -12.48
N LYS A 35 -22.72 -10.21 -11.51
CA LYS A 35 -23.61 -10.18 -10.34
C LYS A 35 -23.26 -9.08 -9.35
N ASN A 36 -21.98 -8.91 -9.04
CA ASN A 36 -21.54 -8.08 -7.90
C ASN A 36 -20.78 -6.82 -8.32
N GLY A 37 -20.45 -6.68 -9.61
CA GLY A 37 -19.44 -5.75 -10.08
C GLY A 37 -18.01 -6.20 -9.73
N CYS A 38 -17.04 -5.52 -10.32
CA CYS A 38 -15.62 -5.79 -10.10
C CYS A 38 -14.76 -4.52 -10.13
N THR A 39 -13.58 -4.62 -9.53
CA THR A 39 -12.57 -3.57 -9.51
C THR A 39 -11.39 -3.99 -10.38
N ILE A 40 -11.07 -3.18 -11.39
CA ILE A 40 -9.85 -3.36 -12.19
C ILE A 40 -8.70 -2.68 -11.45
N MET A 41 -7.59 -3.38 -11.24
CA MET A 41 -6.38 -2.84 -10.63
C MET A 41 -5.22 -2.94 -11.62
N ALA A 42 -4.65 -1.79 -11.98
CA ALA A 42 -3.48 -1.72 -12.85
C ALA A 42 -2.29 -1.13 -12.08
N ASN A 43 -1.23 -1.91 -11.92
CA ASN A 43 -0.02 -1.45 -11.23
C ASN A 43 1.18 -1.53 -12.16
N SER A 44 1.87 -0.40 -12.31
CA SER A 44 3.11 -0.34 -13.07
C SER A 44 4.33 -0.54 -12.18
N TRP A 45 5.34 -1.23 -12.70
CA TRP A 45 6.66 -1.26 -12.08
C TRP A 45 7.73 -1.21 -13.16
N THR A 46 8.79 -0.45 -12.88
CA THR A 46 9.97 -0.36 -13.74
C THR A 46 11.10 -1.13 -13.09
N GLY A 47 11.61 -2.14 -13.78
CA GLY A 47 12.75 -2.94 -13.32
C GLY A 47 14.10 -2.26 -13.58
N ASN A 48 15.16 -2.85 -13.03
CA ASN A 48 16.53 -2.33 -13.17
C ASN A 48 17.02 -2.22 -14.62
N ARG A 49 16.40 -2.98 -15.54
CA ARG A 49 16.65 -2.92 -16.99
C ARG A 49 15.86 -1.82 -17.70
N GLN A 50 15.24 -0.89 -16.96
CA GLN A 50 14.37 0.18 -17.47
C GLN A 50 13.15 -0.33 -18.25
N ARG A 51 12.78 -1.59 -18.05
CA ARG A 51 11.58 -2.20 -18.61
C ARG A 51 10.41 -1.91 -17.69
N THR A 52 9.35 -1.30 -18.21
CA THR A 52 8.14 -1.01 -17.44
C THR A 52 7.06 -2.01 -17.79
N LEU A 53 6.53 -2.70 -16.78
CA LEU A 53 5.43 -3.66 -16.94
C LEU A 53 4.21 -3.16 -16.19
N ILE A 54 3.04 -3.30 -16.80
CA ILE A 54 1.74 -3.03 -16.17
C ILE A 54 1.06 -4.36 -15.92
N ASN A 55 0.87 -4.70 -14.65
CA ASN A 55 0.09 -5.86 -14.23
C ASN A 55 -1.37 -5.45 -14.07
N ILE A 56 -2.27 -6.23 -14.67
CA ILE A 56 -3.71 -5.99 -14.65
C ILE A 56 -4.38 -7.14 -13.90
N LEU A 57 -5.07 -6.77 -12.83
CA LEU A 57 -5.80 -7.67 -11.95
C LEU A 57 -7.27 -7.23 -11.91
N VAL A 58 -8.18 -8.17 -11.67
CA VAL A 58 -9.59 -7.91 -11.45
C VAL A 58 -9.98 -8.50 -10.10
N TYR A 59 -10.52 -7.67 -9.22
CA TYR A 59 -11.01 -8.07 -7.92
C TYR A 59 -12.54 -8.05 -7.90
N CYS A 60 -13.12 -9.07 -7.27
CA CYS A 60 -14.53 -9.10 -6.89
C CYS A 60 -14.65 -9.84 -5.53
N PRO A 61 -15.83 -9.85 -4.88
CA PRO A 61 -15.99 -10.56 -3.61
C PRO A 61 -15.66 -12.06 -3.64
N ALA A 62 -15.68 -12.69 -4.83
CA ALA A 62 -15.28 -14.09 -4.97
C ALA A 62 -13.75 -14.28 -4.94
N GLY A 63 -12.96 -13.25 -5.25
CA GLY A 63 -11.51 -13.31 -5.25
C GLY A 63 -10.82 -12.38 -6.25
N LEU A 64 -9.50 -12.50 -6.29
CA LEU A 64 -8.59 -11.75 -7.16
C LEU A 64 -8.17 -12.60 -8.36
N THR A 65 -8.28 -12.04 -9.57
CA THR A 65 -7.91 -12.71 -10.81
C THR A 65 -6.83 -11.92 -11.55
N PHE A 66 -5.73 -12.58 -11.92
CA PHE A 66 -4.73 -12.00 -12.82
C PHE A 66 -5.18 -12.13 -14.27
N ILE A 67 -5.21 -11.01 -15.00
CA ILE A 67 -5.67 -10.97 -16.40
C ILE A 67 -4.48 -11.02 -17.35
N LYS A 68 -3.62 -10.00 -17.29
CA LYS A 68 -2.44 -9.90 -18.15
C LYS A 68 -1.38 -8.98 -17.55
N SER A 69 -0.15 -9.18 -17.99
CA SER A 69 0.95 -8.22 -17.83
C SER A 69 1.30 -7.68 -19.20
N VAL A 70 1.40 -6.36 -19.32
CA VAL A 70 1.73 -5.67 -20.58
C VAL A 70 3.09 -4.99 -20.44
N ASP A 71 3.95 -5.18 -21.44
CA ASP A 71 5.16 -4.38 -21.56
C ASP A 71 4.79 -2.97 -22.03
N ALA A 72 5.02 -2.01 -21.15
CA ALA A 72 4.68 -0.62 -21.35
C ALA A 72 5.93 0.26 -21.34
N SER A 73 7.12 -0.30 -21.61
CA SER A 73 8.38 0.46 -21.65
C SER A 73 8.31 1.67 -22.58
N ASP A 74 7.63 1.51 -23.72
CA ASP A 74 7.38 2.59 -24.70
C ASP A 74 6.06 3.35 -24.43
N ALA A 75 5.09 2.69 -23.77
CA ALA A 75 3.73 3.19 -23.57
C ALA A 75 3.53 4.05 -22.30
N VAL A 76 4.31 3.84 -21.23
CA VAL A 76 4.14 4.60 -19.96
C VAL A 76 4.45 6.09 -20.12
N LYS A 77 5.09 6.49 -21.23
CA LYS A 77 5.35 7.89 -21.58
C LYS A 77 4.21 8.56 -22.35
N ASP A 78 3.23 7.80 -22.83
CA ASP A 78 2.18 8.27 -23.74
C ASP A 78 0.78 7.97 -23.19
N ALA A 79 0.04 9.02 -22.79
CA ALA A 79 -1.30 8.88 -22.21
C ALA A 79 -2.33 8.20 -23.16
N PRO A 80 -2.39 8.50 -24.47
CA PRO A 80 -3.23 7.78 -25.43
C PRO A 80 -3.04 6.26 -25.43
N THR A 81 -1.79 5.78 -25.42
CA THR A 81 -1.52 4.34 -25.43
C THR A 81 -2.01 3.66 -24.14
N LEU A 82 -1.84 4.31 -22.98
CA LEU A 82 -2.38 3.82 -21.70
C LEU A 82 -3.91 3.79 -21.68
N VAL A 83 -4.56 4.82 -22.22
CA VAL A 83 -6.03 4.88 -22.33
C VAL A 83 -6.56 3.73 -23.17
N ASN A 84 -5.95 3.48 -24.34
CA ASN A 84 -6.37 2.39 -25.21
C ASN A 84 -6.23 1.03 -24.52
N LEU A 85 -5.16 0.82 -23.74
CA LEU A 85 -4.99 -0.37 -22.92
C LEU A 85 -6.12 -0.51 -21.89
N PHE A 86 -6.48 0.56 -21.20
CA PHE A 86 -7.57 0.52 -20.21
C PHE A 86 -8.93 0.33 -20.85
N PHE A 87 -9.20 0.92 -22.01
CA PHE A 87 -10.40 0.66 -22.79
C PHE A 87 -10.50 -0.80 -23.20
N GLU A 88 -9.42 -1.40 -23.73
CA GLU A 88 -9.40 -2.82 -24.09
C GLU A 88 -9.74 -3.71 -22.89
N VAL A 89 -9.22 -3.37 -21.70
CA VAL A 89 -9.46 -4.14 -20.47
C VAL A 89 -10.90 -3.98 -19.99
N VAL A 90 -11.43 -2.74 -19.98
CA VAL A 90 -12.82 -2.48 -19.59
C VAL A 90 -13.80 -3.17 -20.53
N GLU A 91 -13.57 -3.11 -21.84
CA GLU A 91 -14.38 -3.81 -22.84
C GLU A 91 -14.28 -5.34 -22.68
N TRP A 92 -13.09 -5.87 -22.38
CA TRP A 92 -12.90 -7.31 -22.16
C TRP A 92 -13.58 -7.83 -20.88
N VAL A 93 -13.63 -7.03 -19.82
CA VAL A 93 -14.34 -7.34 -18.56
C VAL A 93 -15.86 -7.14 -18.73
N GLY A 94 -16.26 -6.21 -19.59
CA GLY A 94 -17.64 -5.74 -19.75
C GLY A 94 -17.86 -4.43 -18.98
N PRO A 95 -18.14 -3.30 -19.65
CA PRO A 95 -18.26 -1.99 -18.99
C PRO A 95 -19.32 -1.92 -17.89
N SER A 96 -20.40 -2.70 -18.00
CA SER A 96 -21.45 -2.82 -16.98
C SER A 96 -21.00 -3.55 -15.72
N ASN A 97 -19.94 -4.36 -15.82
CA ASN A 97 -19.43 -5.18 -14.72
C ASN A 97 -18.35 -4.43 -13.93
N VAL A 98 -17.80 -3.34 -14.47
CA VAL A 98 -16.73 -2.56 -13.81
C VAL A 98 -17.38 -1.47 -12.97
N VAL A 99 -17.12 -1.50 -11.67
CA VAL A 99 -17.58 -0.44 -10.74
C VAL A 99 -16.47 0.51 -10.35
N HIS A 100 -15.23 0.04 -10.39
CA HIS A 100 -14.08 0.78 -9.88
C HIS A 100 -12.81 0.41 -10.64
N MET A 101 -11.95 1.40 -10.87
CA MET A 101 -10.61 1.24 -11.42
C MET A 101 -9.58 1.86 -10.47
N VAL A 102 -8.54 1.09 -10.14
CA VAL A 102 -7.42 1.51 -9.30
C VAL A 102 -6.15 1.50 -10.12
N THR A 103 -5.46 2.64 -10.19
CA THR A 103 -4.19 2.72 -10.91
C THR A 103 -3.13 3.48 -10.12
N ASP A 104 -1.91 3.59 -10.67
CA ASP A 104 -0.91 4.49 -10.11
C ASP A 104 -1.29 5.98 -10.31
N ASN A 105 -0.50 6.86 -9.71
CA ASN A 105 -0.74 8.31 -9.66
C ASN A 105 0.15 9.10 -10.63
N ALA A 106 0.82 8.45 -11.58
CA ALA A 106 1.64 9.17 -12.53
C ALA A 106 0.77 10.04 -13.44
N ALA A 107 1.32 11.14 -13.95
CA ALA A 107 0.57 12.14 -14.72
C ALA A 107 -0.19 11.51 -15.91
N ASN A 108 0.42 10.53 -16.56
CA ASN A 108 -0.19 9.85 -17.71
C ASN A 108 -1.40 8.98 -17.31
N TYR A 109 -1.41 8.43 -16.10
CA TYR A 109 -2.56 7.70 -15.57
C TYR A 109 -3.70 8.64 -15.19
N THR A 110 -3.40 9.82 -14.65
CA THR A 110 -4.41 10.86 -14.40
C THR A 110 -4.99 11.42 -15.69
N ALA A 111 -4.18 11.58 -16.74
CA ALA A 111 -4.69 11.93 -18.06
C ALA A 111 -5.59 10.82 -18.62
N ALA A 112 -5.19 9.56 -18.41
CA ALA A 112 -5.97 8.40 -18.84
C ALA A 112 -7.30 8.27 -18.08
N GLU A 113 -7.30 8.53 -16.78
CA GLU A 113 -8.49 8.62 -15.94
C GLU A 113 -9.52 9.59 -16.55
N ARG A 114 -9.09 10.80 -16.91
CA ARG A 114 -10.01 11.81 -17.44
C ARG A 114 -10.71 11.34 -18.71
N LEU A 115 -9.94 10.79 -19.65
CA LEU A 115 -10.46 10.28 -20.92
C LEU A 115 -11.35 9.05 -20.73
N LEU A 116 -11.04 8.21 -19.73
CA LEU A 116 -11.86 7.04 -19.43
C LEU A 116 -13.19 7.42 -18.78
N HIS A 117 -13.19 8.44 -17.92
CA HIS A 117 -14.40 8.98 -17.29
C HIS A 117 -15.34 9.66 -18.29
N GLU A 118 -14.80 10.29 -19.34
CA GLU A 118 -15.59 10.84 -20.45
C GLU A 118 -16.37 9.76 -21.21
N ARG A 119 -15.84 8.53 -21.28
CA ARG A 119 -16.48 7.39 -21.97
C ARG A 119 -17.38 6.55 -21.06
N TYR A 120 -16.99 6.36 -19.80
CA TYR A 120 -17.72 5.56 -18.82
C TYR A 120 -17.93 6.37 -17.55
N ASP A 121 -19.11 6.99 -17.45
CA ASP A 121 -19.48 7.85 -16.31
C ASP A 121 -19.81 7.04 -15.03
N ASN A 122 -20.11 5.75 -15.21
CA ASN A 122 -20.48 4.78 -14.17
C ASN A 122 -19.27 4.14 -13.47
N ILE A 123 -18.05 4.29 -14.02
CA ILE A 123 -16.84 3.70 -13.45
C ILE A 123 -16.16 4.71 -12.52
N TYR A 124 -16.02 4.37 -11.24
CA TYR A 124 -15.19 5.15 -10.34
C TYR A 124 -13.71 4.92 -10.64
N TRP A 125 -12.90 5.96 -10.44
CA TRP A 125 -11.45 5.82 -10.44
C TRP A 125 -10.87 6.30 -9.12
N SER A 126 -9.85 5.60 -8.65
CA SER A 126 -9.04 6.09 -7.54
C SER A 126 -7.56 5.75 -7.72
N PRO A 127 -6.65 6.60 -7.24
CA PRO A 127 -5.26 6.22 -7.14
C PRO A 127 -5.05 5.09 -6.14
N CYS A 128 -4.03 4.28 -6.37
CA CYS A 128 -3.65 3.20 -5.46
C CYS A 128 -3.25 3.75 -4.09
N ALA A 129 -3.96 3.34 -3.04
CA ALA A 129 -3.70 3.78 -1.67
C ALA A 129 -2.29 3.39 -1.20
N ALA A 130 -1.85 2.17 -1.49
CA ALA A 130 -0.52 1.71 -1.16
C ALA A 130 0.58 2.53 -1.82
N HIS A 131 0.41 2.85 -3.12
CA HIS A 131 1.33 3.71 -3.84
C HIS A 131 1.37 5.12 -3.24
N CYS A 132 0.21 5.69 -2.91
CA CYS A 132 0.13 7.00 -2.25
C CYS A 132 0.87 7.05 -0.90
N LEU A 133 0.74 6.00 -0.10
CA LEU A 133 1.41 5.89 1.21
C LEU A 133 2.93 5.68 1.04
N ASN A 134 3.35 4.92 0.03
CA ASN A 134 4.76 4.79 -0.32
C ASN A 134 5.35 6.14 -0.74
N LEU A 135 4.64 6.95 -1.54
CA LEU A 135 5.06 8.31 -1.89
C LEU A 135 5.07 9.25 -0.67
N LEU A 136 4.14 9.10 0.28
CA LEU A 136 4.19 9.84 1.54
C LEU A 136 5.47 9.51 2.33
N MET A 137 5.82 8.22 2.42
CA MET A 137 7.07 7.81 3.08
C MET A 137 8.31 8.30 2.34
N LYS A 138 8.27 8.38 1.00
CA LYS A 138 9.31 9.06 0.21
C LYS A 138 9.46 10.51 0.65
N ASP A 139 8.37 11.29 0.69
CA ASP A 139 8.43 12.70 1.08
C ASP A 139 8.99 12.89 2.50
N ILE A 140 8.61 12.00 3.43
CA ILE A 140 9.16 12.00 4.80
C ILE A 140 10.65 11.70 4.77
N SER A 141 11.08 10.68 4.02
CA SER A 141 12.49 10.30 3.90
C SER A 141 13.35 11.41 3.28
N SER A 142 12.76 12.26 2.43
CA SER A 142 13.45 13.40 1.81
C SER A 142 13.57 14.63 2.72
N MET A 143 13.01 14.61 3.94
CA MET A 143 13.24 15.68 4.91
C MET A 143 14.70 15.65 5.37
N PRO A 144 15.39 16.79 5.54
CA PRO A 144 16.84 16.80 5.78
C PRO A 144 17.33 15.92 6.95
N HIS A 145 16.60 15.91 8.06
CA HIS A 145 16.96 15.08 9.23
C HIS A 145 16.65 13.59 9.01
N MET A 146 15.59 13.26 8.28
CA MET A 146 15.25 11.88 7.92
C MET A 146 16.19 11.32 6.86
N ASP A 147 16.55 12.13 5.86
CA ASP A 147 17.47 11.75 4.79
C ASP A 147 18.84 11.40 5.38
N TYR A 148 19.31 12.21 6.33
CA TYR A 148 20.51 11.90 7.11
C TYR A 148 20.41 10.53 7.79
N LEU A 149 19.31 10.26 8.52
CA LEU A 149 19.12 8.99 9.22
C LEU A 149 19.07 7.79 8.26
N VAL A 150 18.31 7.89 7.17
CA VAL A 150 18.18 6.83 6.16
C VAL A 150 19.51 6.56 5.46
N SER A 151 20.28 7.61 5.15
CA SER A 151 21.60 7.48 4.54
C SER A 151 22.58 6.77 5.48
N ARG A 152 22.63 7.14 6.77
CA ARG A 152 23.45 6.46 7.78
C ARG A 152 23.04 5.01 7.98
N ALA A 153 21.74 4.73 8.05
CA ALA A 153 21.20 3.38 8.14
C ALA A 153 21.62 2.50 6.96
N SER A 154 21.56 3.05 5.75
CA SER A 154 21.98 2.37 4.53
C SER A 154 23.47 2.01 4.58
N GLN A 155 24.33 2.95 5.01
CA GLN A 155 25.77 2.69 5.18
C GLN A 155 26.03 1.59 6.21
N VAL A 156 25.32 1.61 7.34
CA VAL A 156 25.38 0.56 8.37
C VAL A 156 24.97 -0.79 7.80
N THR A 157 23.84 -0.85 7.09
CA THR A 157 23.31 -2.09 6.50
C THR A 157 24.26 -2.68 5.46
N ILE A 158 24.75 -1.85 4.53
CA ILE A 158 25.72 -2.25 3.50
C ILE A 158 26.99 -2.80 4.15
N PHE A 159 27.49 -2.14 5.20
CA PHE A 159 28.69 -2.60 5.89
C PHE A 159 28.45 -3.93 6.61
N VAL A 160 27.31 -4.08 7.30
CA VAL A 160 26.96 -5.33 7.98
C VAL A 160 26.88 -6.47 6.97
N TYR A 161 26.13 -6.28 5.88
CA TYR A 161 25.91 -7.32 4.88
C TYR A 161 27.19 -7.74 4.16
N ASN A 162 28.02 -6.78 3.77
CA ASN A 162 29.23 -7.07 2.99
C ASN A 162 30.41 -7.60 3.82
N HIS A 163 30.45 -7.31 5.11
CA HIS A 163 31.68 -7.50 5.90
C HIS A 163 31.47 -8.18 7.25
N ILE A 164 30.26 -8.15 7.81
CA ILE A 164 30.00 -8.59 9.18
C ILE A 164 29.10 -9.84 9.23
N THR A 165 28.25 -10.09 8.24
CA THR A 165 27.33 -11.26 8.23
C THR A 165 28.07 -12.57 8.50
N LEU A 166 29.26 -12.75 7.92
CA LEU A 166 30.14 -13.90 8.19
C LEU A 166 30.63 -13.95 9.65
N LEU A 167 30.98 -12.80 10.24
CA LEU A 167 31.44 -12.68 11.63
C LEU A 167 30.31 -12.86 12.67
N LEU A 168 29.05 -12.55 12.30
CA LEU A 168 27.88 -12.68 13.17
C LEU A 168 27.25 -14.08 13.11
N ILE A 169 27.23 -14.70 11.92
CA ILE A 169 26.72 -16.07 11.71
C ILE A 169 27.57 -17.10 12.46
N GLU A 170 28.89 -16.90 12.55
CA GLU A 170 29.79 -17.87 13.20
C GLU A 170 29.55 -18.07 14.71
N LYS A 171 28.85 -17.16 15.43
CA LYS A 171 28.84 -17.23 16.91
C LYS A 171 27.59 -16.84 17.69
N ARG A 172 26.49 -16.35 17.11
CA ARG A 172 25.28 -16.05 17.90
C ARG A 172 24.06 -16.84 17.43
N SER A 173 23.69 -17.86 18.20
CA SER A 173 22.35 -18.48 18.16
C SER A 173 21.32 -17.42 18.59
N GLY A 174 20.68 -16.76 17.62
CA GLY A 174 19.65 -15.75 17.88
C GLY A 174 19.80 -14.42 17.13
N TRP A 175 20.78 -14.27 16.22
CA TRP A 175 20.80 -13.10 15.33
C TRP A 175 19.57 -13.10 14.40
N MET A 176 18.74 -12.07 14.51
CA MET A 176 17.72 -11.76 13.51
C MET A 176 18.35 -10.89 12.42
N GLU A 177 18.13 -11.28 11.18
CA GLU A 177 18.66 -10.60 10.00
C GLU A 177 18.17 -9.13 9.94
N ILE A 178 19.08 -8.19 9.66
CA ILE A 178 18.71 -6.79 9.45
C ILE A 178 17.99 -6.69 8.12
N VAL A 179 16.72 -6.25 8.10
CA VAL A 179 15.96 -6.14 6.84
C VAL A 179 16.68 -5.22 5.86
N GLN A 180 16.87 -5.66 4.61
CA GLN A 180 17.45 -4.80 3.57
C GLN A 180 16.42 -3.83 2.98
N PRO A 181 16.84 -2.60 2.62
CA PRO A 181 15.99 -1.69 1.86
C PRO A 181 15.68 -2.25 0.46
N ALA A 182 14.40 -2.31 0.09
CA ALA A 182 13.95 -2.56 -1.27
C ALA A 182 13.81 -1.23 -2.03
N MET A 183 14.45 -1.13 -3.19
CA MET A 183 14.52 0.10 -3.98
C MET A 183 13.15 0.70 -4.35
N THR A 184 12.11 -0.12 -4.48
CA THR A 184 10.77 0.29 -4.91
C THR A 184 9.77 0.48 -3.76
N ARG A 185 10.18 0.25 -2.50
CA ARG A 185 9.29 0.34 -1.32
C ARG A 185 9.94 1.17 -0.23
N PHE A 186 9.68 2.48 -0.20
CA PHE A 186 10.22 3.41 0.81
C PHE A 186 9.95 2.98 2.26
N ALA A 187 8.88 2.20 2.50
CA ALA A 187 8.61 1.56 3.79
C ALA A 187 9.81 0.74 4.30
N THR A 188 10.52 0.06 3.41
CA THR A 188 11.65 -0.82 3.76
C THR A 188 12.84 -0.05 4.33
N SER A 189 13.09 1.18 3.90
CA SER A 189 14.12 2.04 4.50
C SER A 189 13.83 2.30 5.98
N PHE A 190 12.56 2.56 6.33
CA PHE A 190 12.16 2.75 7.73
C PHE A 190 12.12 1.45 8.53
N ILE A 191 11.75 0.33 7.89
CA ILE A 191 11.83 -1.00 8.52
C ILE A 191 13.29 -1.37 8.82
N THR A 192 14.20 -1.11 7.88
CA THR A 192 15.65 -1.31 8.04
C THR A 192 16.17 -0.49 9.21
N LEU A 193 15.85 0.80 9.22
CA LEU A 193 16.30 1.71 10.27
C LEU A 193 15.72 1.33 11.64
N LYS A 194 14.47 0.85 11.71
CA LYS A 194 13.89 0.26 12.92
C LYS A 194 14.65 -1.02 13.34
N SER A 195 14.98 -1.90 12.41
CA SER A 195 15.74 -3.11 12.70
C SER A 195 17.13 -2.78 13.28
N ILE A 196 17.83 -1.79 12.72
CA ILE A 196 19.10 -1.29 13.28
C ILE A 196 18.91 -0.76 14.71
N TYR A 197 17.83 0.00 14.95
CA TYR A 197 17.51 0.53 16.29
C TYR A 197 17.24 -0.58 17.30
N ASP A 198 16.46 -1.61 16.92
CA ASP A 198 16.16 -2.74 17.79
C ASP A 198 17.44 -3.57 18.10
N HIS A 199 18.42 -3.59 17.18
CA HIS A 199 19.75 -4.21 17.36
C HIS A 199 20.83 -3.27 17.90
N LYS A 200 20.49 -2.08 18.40
CA LYS A 200 21.44 -1.15 19.04
C LYS A 200 22.40 -1.83 20.04
N PRO A 201 21.95 -2.60 21.05
CA PRO A 201 22.85 -3.18 22.04
C PRO A 201 23.83 -4.18 21.41
N ASP A 202 23.38 -4.95 20.44
CA ASP A 202 24.21 -5.94 19.75
C ASP A 202 25.27 -5.28 18.88
N LEU A 203 24.89 -4.24 18.13
CA LEU A 203 25.82 -3.46 17.30
C LEU A 203 26.86 -2.73 18.15
N GLN A 204 26.45 -2.15 19.29
CA GLN A 204 27.37 -1.49 20.22
C GLN A 204 28.34 -2.49 20.88
N ALA A 205 27.85 -3.67 21.28
CA ALA A 205 28.69 -4.74 21.80
C ALA A 205 29.68 -5.25 20.73
N LEU A 206 29.26 -5.32 19.47
CA LEU A 206 30.13 -5.73 18.37
C LEU A 206 31.28 -4.75 18.18
N VAL A 207 31.02 -3.45 18.03
CA VAL A 207 32.06 -2.45 17.75
C VAL A 207 33.03 -2.24 18.91
N THR A 208 32.61 -2.54 20.13
CA THR A 208 33.46 -2.47 21.34
C THR A 208 34.17 -3.78 21.66
N SER A 209 33.84 -4.87 20.98
CA SER A 209 34.47 -6.17 21.21
C SER A 209 35.94 -6.18 20.81
N LYS A 210 36.78 -6.88 21.61
CA LYS A 210 38.20 -7.13 21.26
C LYS A 210 38.35 -7.80 19.89
N HIS A 211 37.36 -8.61 19.50
CA HIS A 211 37.35 -9.29 18.21
C HIS A 211 37.27 -8.30 17.05
N TYR A 212 36.30 -7.39 17.09
CA TYR A 212 36.15 -6.38 16.04
C TYR A 212 37.31 -5.38 16.06
N THR A 213 37.72 -4.88 17.23
CA THR A 213 38.80 -3.87 17.33
C THR A 213 40.14 -4.41 16.84
N ASN A 214 40.44 -5.70 17.03
CA ASN A 214 41.64 -6.35 16.50
C ASN A 214 41.52 -6.76 15.01
N HIS A 215 40.31 -6.79 14.45
CA HIS A 215 40.08 -7.20 13.07
C HIS A 215 40.53 -6.12 12.06
N LYS A 216 41.01 -6.53 10.88
CA LYS A 216 41.47 -5.60 9.83
C LYS A 216 40.38 -4.59 9.40
N LEU A 217 39.11 -5.01 9.45
CA LEU A 217 37.97 -4.18 9.06
C LEU A 217 37.83 -2.91 9.91
N SER A 218 38.11 -2.95 11.22
CA SER A 218 37.99 -1.78 12.11
C SER A 218 38.94 -0.64 11.73
N ARG A 219 40.05 -0.97 11.07
CA ARG A 219 41.07 -0.01 10.64
C ARG A 219 40.74 0.67 9.31
N THR A 220 39.82 0.10 8.53
CA THR A 220 39.40 0.67 7.24
C THR A 220 38.60 1.96 7.44
N SER A 221 38.58 2.84 6.44
CA SER A 221 37.75 4.07 6.47
C SER A 221 36.27 3.74 6.69
N LYS A 222 35.76 2.70 6.02
CA LYS A 222 34.37 2.23 6.18
C LYS A 222 34.10 1.69 7.57
N GLY A 223 35.00 0.89 8.14
CA GLY A 223 34.86 0.36 9.51
C GLY A 223 34.93 1.43 10.59
N LYS A 224 35.78 2.46 10.41
CA LYS A 224 35.80 3.64 11.30
C LYS A 224 34.49 4.43 11.22
N SER A 225 33.96 4.66 10.01
CA SER A 225 32.67 5.34 9.82
C SER A 225 31.50 4.56 10.44
N PHE A 226 31.48 3.23 10.25
CA PHE A 226 30.51 2.34 10.89
C PHE A 226 30.58 2.46 12.42
N SER A 227 31.77 2.31 13.00
CA SER A 227 31.96 2.38 14.45
C SER A 227 31.55 3.74 15.02
N SER A 228 31.91 4.82 14.33
CA SER A 228 31.51 6.19 14.68
C SER A 228 29.99 6.34 14.71
N THR A 229 29.30 5.83 13.69
CA THR A 229 27.82 5.88 13.63
C THR A 229 27.16 5.07 14.75
N ILE A 230 27.66 3.86 15.03
CA ILE A 230 27.11 2.98 16.08
C ILE A 230 27.37 3.50 17.49
N LEU A 231 28.46 4.26 17.70
CA LEU A 231 28.80 4.87 19.00
C LEU A 231 28.24 6.29 19.16
N ASP A 232 27.63 6.86 18.12
CA ASP A 232 27.03 8.19 18.17
C ASP A 232 25.68 8.17 18.91
N ASN A 233 25.66 8.71 20.13
CA ASN A 233 24.42 8.83 20.91
C ASN A 233 23.36 9.68 20.21
N LYS A 234 23.78 10.72 19.47
CA LYS A 234 22.85 11.58 18.74
C LYS A 234 22.14 10.81 17.63
N PHE A 235 22.85 9.96 16.90
CA PHE A 235 22.24 9.08 15.90
C PHE A 235 21.12 8.22 16.50
N TRP A 236 21.34 7.63 17.68
CA TRP A 236 20.32 6.82 18.34
C TRP A 236 19.16 7.62 18.91
N ASP A 237 19.41 8.82 19.42
CA ASP A 237 18.34 9.72 19.90
C ASP A 237 17.47 10.18 18.72
N ASP A 238 18.09 10.54 17.60
CA ASP A 238 17.41 10.95 16.37
C ASP A 238 16.62 9.78 15.74
N CYS A 239 17.08 8.53 15.90
CA CYS A 239 16.32 7.34 15.48
C CYS A 239 14.97 7.19 16.22
N PHE A 240 14.75 7.86 17.36
CA PHE A 240 13.42 7.86 17.97
C PHE A 240 12.34 8.41 17.02
N ASP A 241 12.70 9.35 16.14
CA ASP A 241 11.78 9.98 15.19
C ASP A 241 11.21 9.00 14.16
N ILE A 242 11.80 7.81 13.97
CA ILE A 242 11.26 6.74 13.11
C ILE A 242 9.84 6.35 13.53
N LYS A 243 9.53 6.45 14.83
CA LYS A 243 8.20 6.11 15.38
C LYS A 243 7.08 6.89 14.71
N VAL A 244 7.37 8.06 14.13
CA VAL A 244 6.42 8.86 13.36
C VAL A 244 5.89 8.12 12.14
N VAL A 245 6.68 7.23 11.53
CA VAL A 245 6.30 6.48 10.33
C VAL A 245 5.55 5.18 10.66
N ALA A 246 5.66 4.69 11.90
CA ALA A 246 4.96 3.48 12.36
C ALA A 246 3.44 3.47 12.08
N PRO A 247 2.66 4.53 12.39
CA PRO A 247 1.24 4.55 12.05
C PRO A 247 0.97 4.51 10.53
N ILE A 248 1.87 5.07 9.71
CA ILE A 248 1.76 5.05 8.25
C ILE A 248 2.04 3.64 7.72
N ILE A 249 3.04 2.94 8.26
CA ILE A 249 3.33 1.53 7.92
C ILE A 249 2.16 0.63 8.31
N ARG A 250 1.54 0.85 9.47
CA ARG A 250 0.34 0.11 9.87
C ARG A 250 -0.80 0.30 8.89
N LEU A 251 -1.03 1.54 8.44
CA LEU A 251 -2.01 1.84 7.42
C LEU A 251 -1.64 1.19 6.07
N LEU A 252 -0.37 1.22 5.66
CA LEU A 252 0.09 0.53 4.46
C LEU A 252 -0.25 -0.97 4.50
N ARG A 253 -0.01 -1.64 5.63
CA ARG A 253 -0.36 -3.06 5.81
C ARG A 253 -1.86 -3.34 5.72
N ILE A 254 -2.71 -2.39 6.11
CA ILE A 254 -4.16 -2.53 5.99
C ILE A 254 -4.57 -2.47 4.50
N VAL A 255 -3.96 -1.58 3.71
CA VAL A 255 -4.31 -1.42 2.29
C VAL A 255 -3.65 -2.43 1.37
N ASP A 256 -2.49 -2.96 1.76
CA ASP A 256 -1.76 -4.03 1.07
C ASP A 256 -2.24 -5.44 1.45
N SER A 257 -3.18 -5.56 2.40
CA SER A 257 -3.70 -6.88 2.82
C SER A 257 -4.75 -7.38 1.85
N ASP A 258 -4.62 -8.65 1.45
CA ASP A 258 -5.60 -9.37 0.62
C ASP A 258 -6.70 -10.04 1.47
N GLU A 259 -6.64 -9.95 2.80
CA GLU A 259 -7.56 -10.66 3.71
C GLU A 259 -8.95 -9.99 3.82
N LYS A 260 -8.99 -8.65 3.77
CA LYS A 260 -10.22 -7.87 3.98
C LYS A 260 -10.30 -6.69 3.02
N PRO A 261 -11.50 -6.31 2.54
CA PRO A 261 -11.69 -5.10 1.75
C PRO A 261 -11.18 -3.86 2.49
N SER A 262 -10.13 -3.24 1.97
CA SER A 262 -9.41 -2.17 2.68
C SER A 262 -10.00 -0.77 2.46
N LEU A 263 -10.81 -0.58 1.40
CA LEU A 263 -11.34 0.71 0.97
C LEU A 263 -12.07 1.47 2.09
N GLY A 264 -12.93 0.79 2.85
CA GLY A 264 -13.68 1.37 3.96
C GLY A 264 -12.82 1.70 5.19
N TYR A 265 -11.59 1.20 5.26
CA TYR A 265 -10.64 1.46 6.35
C TYR A 265 -9.71 2.63 6.07
N VAL A 266 -9.54 3.05 4.81
CA VAL A 266 -8.57 4.09 4.42
C VAL A 266 -8.87 5.42 5.13
N TYR A 267 -10.12 5.87 5.10
CA TYR A 267 -10.53 7.17 5.67
C TYR A 267 -10.20 7.26 7.16
N GLU A 268 -10.67 6.28 7.94
CA GLU A 268 -10.44 6.26 9.39
C GLU A 268 -8.98 6.03 9.73
N SER A 269 -8.29 5.15 9.00
CA SER A 269 -6.87 4.87 9.25
C SER A 269 -6.00 6.10 8.98
N MET A 270 -6.33 6.92 7.99
CA MET A 270 -5.65 8.21 7.77
C MET A 270 -5.86 9.18 8.93
N PHE A 271 -7.08 9.23 9.48
CA PHE A 271 -7.37 10.03 10.68
C PHE A 271 -6.59 9.52 11.90
N ARG A 272 -6.63 8.21 12.16
CA ARG A 272 -5.89 7.56 13.26
C ARG A 272 -4.38 7.74 13.12
N ALA A 273 -3.83 7.63 11.90
CA ALA A 273 -2.42 7.85 11.65
C ALA A 273 -2.01 9.29 12.01
N LYS A 274 -2.83 10.28 11.62
CA LYS A 274 -2.62 11.68 11.99
C LYS A 274 -2.63 11.89 13.51
N MET A 275 -3.57 11.27 14.22
CA MET A 275 -3.67 11.40 15.69
C MET A 275 -2.51 10.70 16.39
N ALA A 276 -2.12 9.51 15.94
CA ALA A 276 -0.96 8.79 16.46
C ALA A 276 0.32 9.63 16.34
N ILE A 277 0.55 10.25 15.17
CA ILE A 277 1.69 11.16 14.97
C ILE A 277 1.67 12.32 15.96
N LYS A 278 0.51 12.95 16.21
CA LYS A 278 0.43 14.05 17.18
C LYS A 278 0.68 13.60 18.62
N ASN A 279 0.15 12.43 18.98
CA ASN A 279 0.28 11.85 20.32
C ASN A 279 1.72 11.49 20.66
N LEU A 280 2.53 11.05 19.68
CA LEU A 280 3.98 10.81 19.88
C LEU A 280 4.73 12.03 20.44
N PHE A 281 4.23 13.24 20.19
CA PHE A 281 4.83 14.50 20.66
C PHE A 281 3.99 15.17 21.77
N ASN A 282 3.20 14.38 22.51
CA ASN A 282 2.34 14.81 23.62
C ASN A 282 1.37 15.97 23.27
N ASN A 283 0.99 16.14 22.00
CA ASN A 283 0.15 17.24 21.49
C ASN A 283 0.66 18.69 21.74
N LYS A 284 1.70 18.88 22.56
CA LYS A 284 2.23 20.19 22.99
C LYS A 284 3.26 20.76 22.01
N LYS A 285 4.02 19.88 21.34
CA LYS A 285 5.18 20.24 20.52
C LYS A 285 4.81 20.39 19.03
N LYS A 286 3.92 21.35 18.71
CA LYS A 286 3.40 21.62 17.34
C LYS A 286 4.47 21.65 16.25
N LYS A 287 5.63 22.27 16.50
CA LYS A 287 6.75 22.37 15.55
C LYS A 287 7.28 21.01 15.09
N TRP A 288 7.19 19.99 15.94
CA TRP A 288 7.79 18.67 15.73
C TRP A 288 6.89 17.75 14.92
N TYR A 289 5.58 17.74 15.19
CA TYR A 289 4.65 16.88 14.44
C TYR A 289 4.05 17.53 13.19
N LYS A 290 3.97 18.87 13.13
CA LYS A 290 3.33 19.60 12.03
C LYS A 290 3.89 19.21 10.66
N PRO A 291 5.23 19.17 10.43
CA PRO A 291 5.78 18.81 9.12
C PRO A 291 5.22 17.48 8.59
N TYR A 292 5.21 16.44 9.43
CA TYR A 292 4.69 15.12 9.06
C TYR A 292 3.17 15.13 8.84
N THR A 293 2.41 15.75 9.74
CA THR A 293 0.94 15.81 9.59
C THR A 293 0.51 16.66 8.39
N ASN A 294 1.33 17.63 7.97
CA ASN A 294 1.10 18.43 6.78
C ASN A 294 1.37 17.60 5.52
N LEU A 295 2.45 16.81 5.46
CA LEU A 295 2.69 15.87 4.36
C LEU A 295 1.56 14.83 4.24
N LEU A 296 1.15 14.25 5.38
CA LEU A 296 0.01 13.32 5.43
C LEU A 296 -1.27 13.98 4.89
N LYS A 297 -1.57 15.20 5.33
CA LYS A 297 -2.73 15.97 4.86
C LYS A 297 -2.62 16.29 3.37
N LEU A 298 -1.45 16.69 2.89
CA LEU A 298 -1.22 17.01 1.48
C LEU A 298 -1.50 15.79 0.59
N ARG A 299 -1.01 14.61 0.97
CA ARG A 299 -1.24 13.36 0.25
C ARG A 299 -2.70 12.90 0.34
N TRP A 300 -3.34 13.08 1.50
CA TRP A 300 -4.76 12.85 1.67
C TRP A 300 -5.57 13.73 0.71
N ASP A 301 -5.45 15.05 0.82
CA ASP A 301 -6.28 16.00 0.08
C ASP A 301 -6.05 15.92 -1.44
N ARG A 302 -4.83 15.62 -1.90
CA ARG A 302 -4.53 15.52 -3.33
C ARG A 302 -4.98 14.20 -3.96
N HIS A 303 -4.80 13.07 -3.28
CA HIS A 303 -4.91 11.77 -3.93
C HIS A 303 -6.02 10.89 -3.33
N LEU A 304 -6.09 10.79 -2.00
CA LEU A 304 -6.93 9.79 -1.33
C LEU A 304 -8.28 10.33 -0.85
N ARG A 305 -8.43 11.65 -0.71
CA ARG A 305 -9.69 12.28 -0.32
C ARG A 305 -10.66 12.34 -1.50
N LYS A 306 -11.20 11.18 -1.84
CA LYS A 306 -12.22 10.99 -2.88
C LYS A 306 -13.53 10.60 -2.20
N ASN A 307 -14.66 10.97 -2.80
CA ASN A 307 -16.00 10.60 -2.32
C ASN A 307 -16.09 9.09 -2.08
N LEU A 308 -15.48 8.28 -2.94
CA LEU A 308 -15.44 6.82 -2.81
C LEU A 308 -14.93 6.33 -1.44
N HIS A 309 -13.83 6.90 -0.93
CA HIS A 309 -13.27 6.49 0.37
C HIS A 309 -14.16 6.95 1.54
N ALA A 310 -14.83 8.09 1.41
CA ALA A 310 -15.77 8.59 2.41
C ALA A 310 -17.06 7.74 2.44
N ILE A 311 -17.60 7.40 1.26
CA ILE A 311 -18.73 6.50 1.08
C ILE A 311 -18.41 5.12 1.66
N ALA A 312 -17.27 4.54 1.30
CA ALA A 312 -16.85 3.23 1.80
C ALA A 312 -16.66 3.21 3.33
N TYR A 313 -16.17 4.30 3.91
CA TYR A 313 -16.10 4.47 5.36
C TYR A 313 -17.49 4.54 6.00
N PHE A 314 -18.41 5.30 5.39
CA PHE A 314 -19.78 5.40 5.87
C PHE A 314 -20.48 4.04 5.88
N LEU A 315 -20.33 3.28 4.79
CA LEU A 315 -20.95 1.96 4.61
C LEU A 315 -20.27 0.84 5.41
N ASN A 316 -19.17 1.12 6.12
CA ASN A 316 -18.49 0.13 6.92
C ASN A 316 -19.16 0.02 8.31
N PRO A 317 -19.80 -1.12 8.65
CA PRO A 317 -20.49 -1.29 9.91
C PRO A 317 -19.59 -1.07 11.13
N VAL A 318 -18.30 -1.48 11.06
CA VAL A 318 -17.33 -1.31 12.15
C VAL A 318 -17.22 0.14 12.59
N PHE A 319 -17.25 1.08 11.64
CA PHE A 319 -17.14 2.51 11.93
C PHE A 319 -18.49 3.20 12.04
N MET A 320 -19.47 2.76 11.25
CA MET A 320 -20.83 3.31 11.26
C MET A 320 -21.40 3.33 12.67
N TYR A 321 -21.12 2.25 13.39
CA TYR A 321 -21.69 1.86 14.67
C TYR A 321 -20.75 2.02 15.85
N ASP A 322 -19.56 2.57 15.63
CA ASP A 322 -18.62 2.91 16.69
C ASP A 322 -19.19 4.06 17.54
N SER A 323 -19.22 3.87 18.86
CA SER A 323 -19.61 4.90 19.83
C SER A 323 -18.75 6.17 19.76
N GLY A 324 -17.50 6.06 19.30
CA GLY A 324 -16.57 7.18 19.15
C GLY A 324 -16.69 7.93 17.81
N ARG A 325 -17.64 7.56 16.95
CA ARG A 325 -17.76 8.14 15.62
C ARG A 325 -18.11 9.63 15.68
N VAL A 326 -17.38 10.41 14.90
CA VAL A 326 -17.72 11.81 14.60
C VAL A 326 -18.36 11.89 13.22
N GLU A 327 -19.61 12.32 13.18
CA GLU A 327 -20.30 12.58 11.92
C GLU A 327 -19.77 13.86 11.27
N LYS A 328 -19.36 13.78 10.01
CA LYS A 328 -18.85 14.92 9.25
C LYS A 328 -19.76 15.17 8.06
N MET A 329 -20.10 16.43 7.83
CA MET A 329 -20.92 16.83 6.67
C MET A 329 -20.34 16.38 5.34
N GLU A 330 -19.00 16.36 5.18
CA GLU A 330 -18.39 15.91 3.91
C GLU A 330 -18.74 14.47 3.57
N ILE A 331 -18.89 13.60 4.58
CA ILE A 331 -19.14 12.17 4.36
C ILE A 331 -20.58 11.98 3.87
N MET A 332 -21.52 12.72 4.47
CA MET A 332 -22.91 12.73 4.03
C MET A 332 -23.04 13.35 2.64
N GLN A 333 -22.32 14.43 2.35
CA GLN A 333 -22.30 15.04 1.02
C GLN A 333 -21.81 14.06 -0.04
N SER A 334 -20.72 13.33 0.24
CA SER A 334 -20.22 12.30 -0.69
C SER A 334 -21.27 11.21 -0.98
N MET A 335 -22.12 10.85 0.00
CA MET A 335 -23.23 9.92 -0.21
C MET A 335 -24.33 10.51 -1.09
N TYR A 336 -24.70 11.78 -0.87
CA TYR A 336 -25.69 12.45 -1.72
C TYR A 336 -25.21 12.57 -3.18
N ASP A 337 -23.96 12.99 -3.37
CA ASP A 337 -23.34 13.09 -4.69
C ASP A 337 -23.33 11.73 -5.44
N LEU A 338 -23.25 10.61 -4.71
CA LEU A 338 -23.36 9.25 -5.28
C LEU A 338 -24.78 8.96 -5.74
N PHE A 339 -25.80 9.29 -4.93
CA PHE A 339 -27.20 8.98 -5.24
C PHE A 339 -27.80 9.86 -6.32
N GLU A 340 -27.27 11.06 -6.54
CA GLU A 340 -27.65 11.93 -7.65
C GLU A 340 -27.16 11.38 -9.01
N LYS A 341 -26.14 10.51 -9.03
CA LYS A 341 -25.65 9.88 -10.26
C LYS A 341 -26.58 8.76 -10.72
N LYS A 342 -27.45 9.08 -11.68
CA LYS A 342 -28.40 8.12 -12.29
C LYS A 342 -27.74 6.89 -12.93
N SER A 343 -26.50 7.02 -13.40
CA SER A 343 -25.72 5.90 -13.95
C SER A 343 -25.35 4.85 -12.90
N ILE A 344 -25.41 5.21 -11.61
CA ILE A 344 -25.04 4.35 -10.48
C ILE A 344 -26.28 4.00 -9.66
N CYS A 345 -27.08 5.01 -9.32
CA CYS A 345 -28.31 4.85 -8.56
C CYS A 345 -29.52 5.17 -9.44
N LYS A 346 -30.25 4.14 -9.88
CA LYS A 346 -31.47 4.33 -10.67
C LYS A 346 -32.58 5.05 -9.89
N ASN A 347 -32.63 4.83 -8.58
CA ASN A 347 -33.62 5.43 -7.69
C ASN A 347 -32.95 5.93 -6.40
N GLY A 348 -32.54 7.20 -6.40
CA GLY A 348 -31.88 7.84 -5.27
C GLY A 348 -32.76 7.91 -4.01
N GLU A 349 -34.08 8.03 -4.14
CA GLU A 349 -35.00 8.10 -2.99
C GLU A 349 -35.04 6.77 -2.22
N VAL A 350 -35.11 5.65 -2.96
CA VAL A 350 -35.06 4.31 -2.36
C VAL A 350 -33.70 4.04 -1.73
N ALA A 351 -32.60 4.41 -2.41
CA ALA A 351 -31.28 4.25 -1.81
C ALA A 351 -31.12 5.08 -0.52
N MET A 352 -31.67 6.29 -0.49
CA MET A 352 -31.68 7.15 0.69
C MET A 352 -32.48 6.55 1.85
N SER A 353 -33.62 5.92 1.57
CA SER A 353 -34.42 5.25 2.61
C SER A 353 -33.70 4.02 3.16
N GLU A 354 -33.05 3.20 2.30
CA GLU A 354 -32.23 2.06 2.72
C GLU A 354 -31.02 2.49 3.57
N ILE A 355 -30.36 3.59 3.19
CA ILE A 355 -29.26 4.16 3.99
C ILE A 355 -29.73 4.59 5.37
N LYS A 356 -30.94 5.13 5.49
CA LYS A 356 -31.50 5.48 6.79
C LYS A 356 -31.68 4.22 7.65
N LEU A 357 -32.22 3.14 7.08
CA LEU A 357 -32.36 1.85 7.78
C LEU A 357 -31.02 1.30 8.25
N PHE A 358 -30.01 1.30 7.38
CA PHE A 358 -28.64 0.93 7.72
C PHE A 358 -28.10 1.81 8.86
N ARG A 359 -28.26 3.13 8.74
CA ARG A 359 -27.73 4.10 9.69
C ARG A 359 -28.29 3.90 11.09
N GLU A 360 -29.60 3.70 11.18
CA GLU A 360 -30.35 3.62 12.44
C GLU A 360 -30.41 2.18 12.99
N ARG A 361 -29.79 1.20 12.31
CA ARG A 361 -29.87 -0.24 12.62
C ARG A 361 -31.32 -0.76 12.67
N HIS A 362 -32.16 -0.31 11.75
CA HIS A 362 -33.50 -0.85 11.64
C HIS A 362 -33.53 -2.18 10.86
N GLU A 363 -34.61 -2.92 11.04
CA GLU A 363 -34.90 -4.18 10.35
C GLU A 363 -33.78 -5.23 10.44
N SER A 364 -33.28 -5.69 9.29
CA SER A 364 -32.26 -6.74 9.19
C SER A 364 -30.92 -6.31 9.82
N PHE A 365 -30.60 -5.01 9.81
CA PHE A 365 -29.39 -4.45 10.41
C PHE A 365 -29.43 -4.43 11.95
N GLY A 366 -30.62 -4.43 12.54
CA GLY A 366 -30.82 -4.45 14.00
C GLY A 366 -30.75 -5.84 14.64
N ARG A 367 -30.67 -6.91 13.84
CA ARG A 367 -30.65 -8.29 14.36
C ARG A 367 -29.32 -8.61 15.04
N ASP A 368 -29.36 -9.40 16.11
CA ASP A 368 -28.16 -9.81 16.88
C ASP A 368 -27.04 -10.39 16.01
N LYS A 369 -27.40 -11.17 14.97
CA LYS A 369 -26.41 -11.75 14.05
C LYS A 369 -25.69 -10.66 13.23
N ALA A 370 -26.42 -9.64 12.77
CA ALA A 370 -25.83 -8.52 12.04
C ALA A 370 -24.92 -7.68 12.95
N ILE A 371 -25.32 -7.46 14.20
CA ILE A 371 -24.52 -6.74 15.20
C ILE A 371 -23.24 -7.51 15.55
N LYS A 372 -23.29 -8.84 15.64
CA LYS A 372 -22.08 -9.64 15.87
C LYS A 372 -21.12 -9.57 14.68
N LEU A 373 -21.65 -9.61 13.46
CA LEU A 373 -20.86 -9.53 12.23
C LEU A 373 -20.34 -8.12 11.93
N SER A 374 -20.95 -7.07 12.48
CA SER A 374 -20.47 -5.70 12.26
C SER A 374 -19.12 -5.40 12.92
N ASN A 375 -18.65 -6.28 13.83
CA ASN A 375 -17.39 -6.12 14.57
C ASN A 375 -16.25 -7.01 14.04
N THR A 376 -16.52 -7.84 13.04
CA THR A 376 -15.55 -8.72 12.36
C THR A 376 -15.13 -8.13 11.05
#